data_AF-A0A7S3RCJ1-F1
#
_entry.id   AF-A0A7S3RCJ1-F1
#
_cell.length_a   1.000
_cell.length_b   1.000
_cell.length_c   1.000
_cell.angle_alpha   90.00
_cell.angle_beta   90.00
_cell.angle_gamma   90.00
#
_symmetry.space_group_name_H-M   'P 1'
#
loop_
_entity.id
_entity.type
_entity.pdbx_description
1 polymer ?
#
loop_
_entity_poly.entity_id
_entity_poly.type
_entity_poly.pdbx_seq_one_letter_code
_entity_poly.pdbx_strand_id
1 'polypeptide(L)'
;TVLGLTLTQASRLIDQGYPADAPGISYDKAQTVFQEAASVLSEFIGDIKEECEIVHDPDWAEFPEVAEAIKEAGGEENCIAVGMYPKSAKWAVGMASGWKGREAAVKLALSMSIAQDMDAGTLAGMARNYPDFMVMLMEAGILTTTGSLVPAALRSHAGGNKGKGKGAEGKGKEKGKGKDKGKGKDK
;
A
#
# COMPACT_ATOMS: atom_id res chain seq x y z
N THR A 1 -5.85 -1.54 5.32
CA THR A 1 -6.75 -2.69 5.01
C THR A 1 -6.24 -3.38 3.77
N VAL A 2 -6.29 -4.71 3.72
CA VAL A 2 -5.97 -5.50 2.53
C VAL A 2 -7.27 -5.96 1.87
N LEU A 3 -7.36 -5.86 0.54
CA LEU A 3 -8.49 -6.25 -0.29
C LEU A 3 -8.02 -7.30 -1.31
N GLY A 4 -8.85 -8.31 -1.56
CA GLY A 4 -8.72 -9.17 -2.74
C GLY A 4 -9.53 -8.57 -3.87
N LEU A 5 -8.86 -8.20 -4.96
CA LEU A 5 -9.48 -7.60 -6.14
C LEU A 5 -9.58 -8.65 -7.24
N THR A 6 -10.72 -8.68 -7.93
CA THR A 6 -10.94 -9.51 -9.11
C THR A 6 -11.46 -8.62 -10.24
N LEU A 7 -10.73 -8.55 -11.34
CA LEU A 7 -11.16 -7.82 -12.53
C LEU A 7 -12.17 -8.66 -13.31
N THR A 8 -13.43 -8.20 -13.33
CA THR A 8 -14.54 -8.87 -14.01
C THR A 8 -14.83 -8.31 -15.40
N GLN A 9 -14.29 -7.12 -15.71
CA GLN A 9 -14.48 -6.39 -16.95
C GLN A 9 -13.26 -6.53 -17.88
N ALA A 10 -13.39 -6.05 -19.12
CA ALA A 10 -12.25 -5.91 -20.02
C ALA A 10 -11.20 -5.01 -19.36
N SER A 11 -9.94 -5.46 -19.33
CA SER A 11 -8.87 -4.76 -18.65
C SER A 11 -7.61 -4.78 -19.48
N ARG A 12 -6.96 -3.60 -19.57
CA ARG A 12 -5.64 -3.50 -20.18
C ARG A 12 -4.59 -4.33 -19.45
N LEU A 13 -4.78 -4.59 -18.15
CA LEU A 13 -3.89 -5.44 -17.36
C LEU A 13 -4.01 -6.89 -17.84
N ILE A 14 -5.23 -7.40 -18.00
CA ILE A 14 -5.47 -8.75 -18.52
C ILE A 14 -4.94 -8.87 -19.96
N ASP A 15 -5.18 -7.86 -20.80
CA ASP A 15 -4.68 -7.84 -22.19
C ASP A 15 -3.14 -7.82 -22.27
N GLN A 16 -2.48 -7.28 -21.25
CA GLN A 16 -1.01 -7.30 -21.09
C GLN A 16 -0.49 -8.61 -20.48
N GLY A 17 -1.36 -9.56 -20.13
CA GLY A 17 -1.00 -10.87 -19.59
C GLY A 17 -0.93 -10.94 -18.07
N TYR A 18 -1.40 -9.92 -17.36
CA TYR A 18 -1.55 -9.97 -15.90
C TYR A 18 -2.78 -10.81 -15.51
N PRO A 19 -2.76 -11.50 -14.34
CA PRO A 19 -3.91 -12.23 -13.86
C PRO A 19 -5.08 -11.29 -13.52
N ALA A 20 -6.31 -11.82 -13.53
CA ALA A 20 -7.49 -11.04 -13.14
C ALA A 20 -7.51 -10.69 -11.63
N ASP A 21 -6.86 -11.53 -10.81
CA ASP A 21 -6.82 -11.35 -9.35
C ASP A 21 -5.54 -10.63 -8.90
N ALA A 22 -5.69 -9.71 -7.94
CA ALA A 22 -4.57 -9.03 -7.30
C ALA A 22 -4.91 -8.49 -5.91
N PRO A 23 -3.90 -8.28 -5.04
CA PRO A 23 -4.12 -7.60 -3.77
C PRO A 23 -4.22 -6.07 -3.95
N GLY A 24 -5.10 -5.46 -3.16
CA GLY A 24 -5.17 -4.02 -2.93
C GLY A 24 -4.86 -3.68 -1.47
N ILE A 25 -4.18 -2.57 -1.20
CA ILE A 25 -3.94 -2.08 0.17
C ILE A 25 -4.32 -0.61 0.32
N SER A 26 -5.16 -0.32 1.32
CA SER A 26 -5.40 1.05 1.78
C SER A 26 -4.32 1.47 2.77
N TYR A 27 -3.64 2.58 2.46
CA TYR A 27 -2.61 3.17 3.29
C TYR A 27 -3.15 3.57 4.67
N ASP A 28 -2.42 3.17 5.72
CA ASP A 28 -2.70 3.59 7.09
C ASP A 28 -1.41 4.09 7.73
N LYS A 29 -1.40 5.39 8.07
CA LYS A 29 -0.24 6.05 8.68
C LYS A 29 0.07 5.50 10.08
N ALA A 30 -0.89 4.85 10.74
CA ALA A 30 -0.67 4.22 12.04
C ALA A 30 0.16 2.93 11.95
N GLN A 31 0.27 2.34 10.76
CA GLN A 31 1.00 1.08 10.54
C GLN A 31 2.42 1.37 10.05
N THR A 32 3.41 0.91 10.81
CA THR A 32 4.84 1.11 10.55
C THR A 32 5.33 0.40 9.31
N VAL A 33 4.73 -0.73 8.94
CA VAL A 33 5.07 -1.54 7.76
C VAL A 33 5.11 -0.72 6.46
N PHE A 34 4.27 0.32 6.32
CA PHE A 34 4.29 1.20 5.13
C PHE A 34 5.57 2.02 5.00
N GLN A 35 6.32 2.23 6.08
CA GLN A 35 7.62 2.92 6.04
C GLN A 35 8.71 2.01 5.45
N GLU A 36 8.51 0.69 5.51
CA GLU A 36 9.42 -0.33 5.01
C GLU A 36 9.03 -0.84 3.61
N ALA A 37 7.94 -0.32 3.04
CA ALA A 37 7.36 -0.79 1.78
C ALA A 37 8.37 -0.92 0.62
N ALA A 38 9.26 0.06 0.48
CA ALA A 38 10.30 0.03 -0.54
C ALA A 38 11.37 -1.03 -0.22
N SER A 39 11.81 -1.13 1.04
CA SER A 39 12.78 -2.14 1.44
C SER A 39 12.23 -3.55 1.21
N VAL A 40 11.00 -3.81 1.67
CA VAL A 40 10.32 -5.11 1.47
C VAL A 40 10.24 -5.46 -0.02
N LEU A 41 9.76 -4.55 -0.87
CA LEU A 41 9.66 -4.84 -2.30
C LEU A 41 11.04 -5.09 -2.93
N SER A 42 12.06 -4.30 -2.56
CA SER A 42 13.40 -4.44 -3.11
C SER A 42 14.07 -5.77 -2.76
N GLU A 43 13.66 -6.45 -1.68
CA GLU A 43 14.14 -7.80 -1.36
C GLU A 43 13.67 -8.83 -2.38
N PHE A 44 12.49 -8.61 -2.98
CA PHE A 44 11.94 -9.50 -3.99
C PHE A 44 12.50 -9.24 -5.38
N ILE A 45 12.65 -7.95 -5.75
CA ILE A 45 12.89 -7.57 -7.15
C ILE A 45 14.20 -6.81 -7.37
N GLY A 46 14.90 -6.39 -6.32
CA GLY A 46 16.06 -5.52 -6.45
C GLY A 46 15.67 -4.06 -6.71
N ASP A 47 16.13 -3.48 -7.83
CA ASP A 47 15.85 -2.08 -8.14
C ASP A 47 14.41 -1.89 -8.63
N ILE A 48 13.58 -1.32 -7.75
CA ILE A 48 12.16 -1.06 -8.00
C ILE A 48 11.95 -0.18 -9.24
N LYS A 49 12.84 0.77 -9.53
CA LYS A 49 12.65 1.70 -10.65
C LYS A 49 12.90 1.04 -12.00
N GLU A 50 13.78 0.04 -12.03
CA GLU A 50 14.10 -0.70 -13.26
C GLU A 50 13.14 -1.86 -13.50
N GLU A 51 12.65 -2.46 -12.41
CA GLU A 51 11.88 -3.71 -12.48
C GLU A 51 10.37 -3.49 -12.43
N CYS A 52 9.89 -2.36 -11.90
CA CYS A 52 8.46 -2.08 -11.76
C CYS A 52 8.01 -0.78 -12.41
N GLU A 53 6.76 -0.79 -12.87
CA GLU A 53 6.02 0.40 -13.26
C GLU A 53 4.98 0.72 -12.17
N ILE A 54 4.92 1.99 -11.75
CA ILE A 54 3.89 2.48 -10.84
C ILE A 54 3.16 3.63 -11.52
N VAL A 55 1.88 3.42 -11.82
CA VAL A 55 1.02 4.42 -12.44
C VAL A 55 0.07 4.96 -11.39
N HIS A 56 0.13 6.27 -11.14
CA HIS A 56 -0.81 6.96 -10.26
C HIS A 56 -2.06 7.36 -11.04
N ASP A 57 -3.23 6.99 -10.52
CA ASP A 57 -4.52 7.29 -11.11
C ASP A 57 -5.45 7.88 -10.03
N PRO A 58 -5.30 9.18 -9.71
CA PRO A 58 -6.07 9.80 -8.64
C PRO A 58 -7.57 9.92 -8.94
N ASP A 59 -7.94 9.88 -10.22
CA ASP A 59 -9.29 10.16 -10.72
C ASP A 59 -9.97 8.94 -11.39
N TRP A 60 -9.32 7.77 -11.35
CA TRP A 60 -9.78 6.52 -11.95
C TRP A 60 -10.00 6.59 -13.46
N ALA A 61 -9.21 7.41 -14.14
CA ALA A 61 -9.29 7.61 -15.58
C ALA A 61 -8.49 6.56 -16.37
N GLU A 62 -7.41 6.06 -15.79
CA GLU A 62 -6.49 5.12 -16.44
C GLU A 62 -6.89 3.66 -16.22
N PHE A 63 -7.45 3.37 -15.04
CA PHE A 63 -7.88 2.03 -14.62
C PHE A 63 -9.28 2.04 -13.98
N PRO A 64 -10.34 2.43 -14.72
CA PRO A 64 -11.70 2.44 -14.19
C PRO A 64 -12.18 1.05 -13.73
N GLU A 65 -11.69 -0.02 -14.36
CA GLU A 65 -12.01 -1.40 -13.98
C GLU A 65 -11.42 -1.77 -12.62
N VAL A 66 -10.28 -1.18 -12.25
CA VAL A 66 -9.67 -1.39 -10.94
C VAL A 66 -10.47 -0.67 -9.85
N ALA A 67 -10.98 0.53 -10.14
CA ALA A 67 -11.83 1.26 -9.22
C ALA A 67 -13.14 0.51 -8.93
N GLU A 68 -13.78 -0.09 -9.95
CA GLU A 68 -14.98 -0.90 -9.72
C GLU A 68 -14.65 -2.17 -8.92
N ALA A 69 -13.53 -2.85 -9.21
CA ALA A 69 -13.10 -4.01 -8.42
C ALA A 69 -12.83 -3.67 -6.94
N ILE A 70 -12.28 -2.48 -6.65
CA ILE A 70 -12.11 -2.01 -5.26
C ILE A 70 -13.46 -1.85 -4.57
N LYS A 71 -14.43 -1.25 -5.26
CA LYS A 71 -15.78 -1.04 -4.72
C LYS A 71 -16.51 -2.36 -4.51
N GLU A 72 -16.40 -3.31 -5.44
CA GLU A 72 -16.95 -4.67 -5.29
C GLU A 72 -16.32 -5.41 -4.10
N ALA A 73 -15.02 -5.19 -3.85
CA ALA A 73 -14.31 -5.71 -2.69
C ALA A 73 -14.65 -4.98 -1.37
N GLY A 74 -15.57 -4.00 -1.38
CA GLY A 74 -15.97 -3.21 -0.21
C GLY A 74 -14.95 -2.15 0.21
N GLY A 75 -14.03 -1.79 -0.69
CA GLY A 75 -13.06 -0.72 -0.47
C GLY A 75 -13.68 0.67 -0.53
N GLU A 76 -13.00 1.63 0.09
CA GLU A 76 -13.39 3.04 0.04
C GLU A 76 -12.96 3.69 -1.28
N GLU A 77 -13.76 4.64 -1.75
CA GLU A 77 -13.39 5.50 -2.87
C GLU A 77 -12.18 6.36 -2.49
N ASN A 78 -11.02 6.05 -3.08
CA ASN A 78 -9.77 6.75 -2.82
C ASN A 78 -8.94 6.84 -4.10
N CYS A 79 -7.99 7.78 -4.14
CA CYS A 79 -7.01 7.83 -5.21
C CYS A 79 -6.18 6.55 -5.22
N ILE A 80 -5.87 6.03 -6.41
CA ILE A 80 -5.15 4.76 -6.55
C ILE A 80 -3.78 4.91 -7.22
N ALA A 81 -2.92 3.93 -6.98
CA ALA A 81 -1.75 3.65 -7.78
C ALA A 81 -1.76 2.17 -8.13
N VAL A 82 -1.50 1.84 -9.39
CA VAL A 82 -1.38 0.48 -9.89
C VAL A 82 0.10 0.20 -10.10
N GLY A 83 0.60 -0.84 -9.44
CA GLY A 83 1.98 -1.29 -9.51
C GLY A 83 2.06 -2.58 -10.29
N MET A 84 2.99 -2.65 -11.24
CA MET A 84 3.14 -3.75 -12.17
C MET A 84 4.59 -4.22 -12.17
N TYR A 85 4.78 -5.53 -12.06
CA TYR A 85 6.07 -6.23 -12.16
C TYR A 85 5.99 -7.22 -13.33
N PRO A 86 6.39 -6.80 -14.55
CA PRO A 86 6.20 -7.58 -15.78
C PRO A 86 6.89 -8.95 -15.76
N LYS A 87 8.06 -9.05 -15.14
CA LYS A 87 8.92 -10.25 -15.19
C LYS A 87 8.26 -11.52 -14.64
N SER A 88 7.31 -11.37 -13.72
CA SER A 88 6.49 -12.47 -13.20
C SER A 88 4.99 -12.23 -13.35
N ALA A 89 4.58 -11.32 -14.25
CA ALA A 89 3.19 -10.94 -14.46
C ALA A 89 2.42 -10.63 -13.15
N LYS A 90 3.06 -9.92 -12.20
CA LYS A 90 2.42 -9.53 -10.95
C LYS A 90 1.96 -8.09 -11.01
N TRP A 91 0.79 -7.83 -10.44
CA TRP A 91 0.31 -6.48 -10.24
C TRP A 91 -0.42 -6.37 -8.90
N ALA A 92 -0.62 -5.13 -8.47
CA ALA A 92 -1.30 -4.81 -7.21
C ALA A 92 -1.73 -3.33 -7.17
N VAL A 93 -2.53 -2.97 -6.15
CA VAL A 93 -3.10 -1.62 -6.02
C VAL A 93 -2.82 -1.01 -4.65
N GLY A 94 -2.41 0.26 -4.64
CA GLY A 94 -2.28 1.07 -3.43
C GLY A 94 -3.27 2.21 -3.41
N MET A 95 -4.03 2.35 -2.32
CA MET A 95 -5.06 3.38 -2.13
C MET A 95 -4.64 4.39 -1.06
N ALA A 96 -4.62 5.68 -1.41
CA ALA A 96 -4.39 6.78 -0.46
C ALA A 96 -4.64 8.16 -1.12
N SER A 97 -5.06 9.15 -0.32
CA SER A 97 -5.30 10.50 -0.83
C SER A 97 -4.03 11.19 -1.33
N GLY A 98 -2.87 10.91 -0.72
CA GLY A 98 -1.57 11.47 -1.10
C GLY A 98 -0.69 10.50 -1.89
N TRP A 99 0.01 11.00 -2.92
CA TRP A 99 0.85 10.18 -3.81
C TRP A 99 1.88 9.31 -3.07
N LYS A 100 2.53 9.85 -2.02
CA LYS A 100 3.47 9.08 -1.18
C LYS A 100 2.82 7.90 -0.47
N GLY A 101 1.59 8.09 0.03
CA GLY A 101 0.83 7.03 0.67
C GLY A 101 0.43 5.96 -0.35
N ARG A 102 0.02 6.37 -1.55
CA ARG A 102 -0.30 5.44 -2.65
C ARG A 102 0.90 4.61 -3.05
N GLU A 103 2.05 5.27 -3.20
CA GLU A 103 3.30 4.62 -3.57
C GLU A 103 3.78 3.64 -2.50
N ALA A 104 3.68 4.00 -1.22
CA ALA A 104 3.98 3.07 -0.13
C ALA A 104 3.02 1.86 -0.12
N ALA A 105 1.71 2.13 -0.27
CA ALA A 105 0.71 1.07 -0.26
C ALA A 105 0.83 0.12 -1.44
N VAL A 106 1.07 0.63 -2.66
CA VAL A 106 1.19 -0.21 -3.86
C VAL A 106 2.44 -1.07 -3.82
N LYS A 107 3.54 -0.58 -3.24
CA LYS A 107 4.76 -1.38 -3.08
C LYS A 107 4.57 -2.55 -2.12
N LEU A 108 3.89 -2.33 -0.99
CA LEU A 108 3.51 -3.43 -0.11
C LEU A 108 2.54 -4.40 -0.78
N ALA A 109 1.52 -3.89 -1.47
CA ALA A 109 0.56 -4.72 -2.18
C ALA A 109 1.25 -5.60 -3.24
N LEU A 110 2.18 -5.03 -3.99
CA LEU A 110 2.95 -5.76 -5.00
C LEU A 110 3.88 -6.80 -4.36
N SER A 111 4.47 -6.47 -3.21
CA SER A 111 5.23 -7.43 -2.41
C SER A 111 4.36 -8.63 -1.98
N MET A 112 3.10 -8.38 -1.59
CA MET A 112 2.16 -9.46 -1.25
C MET A 112 1.81 -10.32 -2.47
N SER A 113 1.60 -9.68 -3.63
CA SER A 113 1.32 -10.36 -4.91
C SER A 113 2.44 -11.32 -5.32
N ILE A 114 3.70 -10.90 -5.12
CA ILE A 114 4.89 -11.72 -5.37
C ILE A 114 5.04 -12.82 -4.32
N ALA A 115 4.83 -12.51 -3.04
CA ALA A 115 4.98 -13.45 -1.93
C ALA A 115 4.07 -14.68 -2.04
N GLN A 116 2.93 -14.58 -2.72
CA GLN A 116 2.01 -15.71 -2.95
C GLN A 116 2.65 -16.88 -3.71
N ASP A 117 3.67 -16.61 -4.53
CA ASP A 117 4.33 -17.63 -5.36
C ASP A 117 5.66 -18.10 -4.76
N MET A 118 6.06 -17.53 -3.62
CA MET A 118 7.36 -17.82 -3.00
C MET A 118 7.28 -19.05 -2.10
N ASP A 119 8.36 -19.82 -2.07
CA ASP A 119 8.48 -20.94 -1.16
C ASP A 119 8.65 -20.47 0.30
N ALA A 120 8.31 -21.36 1.23
CA ALA A 120 8.38 -21.06 2.66
C ALA A 120 9.80 -20.75 3.17
N GLY A 121 10.84 -21.27 2.51
CA GLY A 121 12.23 -20.98 2.84
C GLY A 121 12.60 -19.54 2.54
N THR A 122 12.21 -19.05 1.36
CA THR A 122 12.38 -17.64 0.97
C THR A 122 11.65 -16.70 1.94
N LEU A 123 10.38 -17.00 2.24
CA LEU A 123 9.58 -16.19 3.17
C LEU A 123 10.09 -16.23 4.62
N ALA A 124 10.69 -17.35 5.06
CA ALA A 124 11.29 -17.45 6.39
C ALA A 124 12.50 -16.52 6.57
N GLY A 125 13.24 -16.23 5.49
CA GLY A 125 14.30 -15.23 5.48
C GLY A 125 13.77 -13.84 5.79
N MET A 126 12.67 -13.46 5.12
CA MET A 126 12.02 -12.16 5.29
C MET A 126 11.41 -11.96 6.67
N ALA A 127 10.89 -13.03 7.29
CA ALA A 127 10.26 -12.96 8.60
C ALA A 127 11.17 -12.43 9.72
N ARG A 128 12.50 -12.53 9.55
CA ARG A 128 13.48 -11.97 10.50
C ARG A 128 13.64 -10.46 10.37
N ASN A 129 13.55 -9.96 9.14
CA ASN A 129 13.83 -8.56 8.83
C ASN A 129 12.54 -7.72 8.81
N TYR A 130 11.41 -8.33 8.44
CA TYR A 130 10.13 -7.64 8.20
C TYR A 130 8.97 -8.38 8.88
N PRO A 131 8.95 -8.47 10.23
CA PRO A 131 7.91 -9.21 10.95
C PRO A 131 6.50 -8.64 10.73
N ASP A 132 6.35 -7.31 10.66
CA ASP A 132 5.06 -6.66 10.42
C ASP A 132 4.48 -7.02 9.03
N PHE A 133 5.34 -7.15 8.02
CA PHE A 133 4.92 -7.61 6.70
C PHE A 133 4.42 -9.06 6.74
N MET A 134 5.06 -9.93 7.52
CA MET A 134 4.59 -11.31 7.69
C MET A 134 3.23 -11.38 8.39
N VAL A 135 3.01 -10.53 9.40
CA VAL A 135 1.69 -10.41 10.04
C VAL A 135 0.64 -10.02 9.00
N MET A 136 0.94 -9.03 8.16
CA MET A 136 0.04 -8.60 7.09
C MET A 136 -0.28 -9.72 6.09
N LEU A 137 0.70 -10.54 5.70
CA LEU A 137 0.46 -11.70 4.83
C LEU A 137 -0.43 -12.76 5.49
N MET A 138 -0.26 -13.00 6.80
CA MET A 138 -1.10 -13.95 7.55
C MET A 138 -2.53 -13.44 7.71
N GLU A 139 -2.70 -12.16 8.05
CA GLU A 139 -4.02 -11.52 8.18
C GLU A 139 -4.78 -11.50 6.85
N ALA A 140 -4.07 -11.34 5.74
CA ALA A 140 -4.63 -11.42 4.40
C ALA A 140 -4.94 -12.86 3.93
N GLY A 141 -4.60 -13.88 4.73
CA GLY A 141 -4.80 -15.29 4.37
C GLY A 141 -3.87 -15.79 3.26
N ILE A 142 -2.84 -15.03 2.90
CA ILE A 142 -1.84 -15.43 1.89
C ILE A 142 -0.95 -16.54 2.42
N LEU A 143 -0.63 -16.49 3.72
CA LEU A 143 0.09 -17.57 4.40
C LEU A 143 -0.90 -18.49 5.09
N THR A 144 -1.20 -19.63 4.48
CA THR A 144 -1.97 -20.68 5.15
C THR A 144 -1.09 -21.45 6.12
N THR A 145 -1.48 -21.50 7.39
CA THR A 145 -0.79 -22.18 8.50
C THR A 145 -0.85 -23.72 8.41
N THR A 146 -0.77 -24.30 7.22
CA THR A 146 -0.70 -25.75 7.05
C THR A 146 0.73 -26.23 7.26
N GLY A 147 1.09 -26.42 8.54
CA GLY A 147 2.30 -27.14 8.94
C GLY A 147 3.46 -26.27 9.42
N SER A 148 3.41 -25.84 10.69
CA SER A 148 4.62 -25.65 11.51
C SER A 148 5.66 -24.61 11.06
N LEU A 149 5.29 -23.40 10.65
CA LEU A 149 6.27 -22.35 10.34
C LEU A 149 5.96 -20.94 10.88
N VAL A 150 5.09 -20.77 11.88
CA VAL A 150 5.06 -19.46 12.57
C VAL A 150 6.33 -19.35 13.42
N PRO A 151 7.31 -18.49 13.07
CA PRO A 151 8.49 -18.33 13.89
C PRO A 151 8.06 -17.87 15.29
N ALA A 152 8.73 -18.34 16.34
CA ALA A 152 8.40 -17.96 17.72
C ALA A 152 8.34 -16.42 17.90
N ALA A 153 9.09 -15.67 17.08
CA ALA A 153 9.09 -14.21 17.02
C ALA A 153 7.72 -13.58 16.69
N LEU A 154 6.86 -14.22 15.89
CA LEU A 154 5.53 -13.70 15.56
C LEU A 154 4.47 -13.99 16.64
N ARG A 155 4.76 -14.85 17.63
CA ARG A 155 3.78 -15.23 18.67
C ARG A 155 3.60 -14.17 19.76
N SER A 156 4.46 -13.16 19.82
CA SER A 156 4.49 -12.16 20.91
C SER A 156 3.79 -10.83 20.58
N HIS A 157 3.38 -10.59 19.33
CA HIS A 157 2.78 -9.30 18.92
C HIS A 157 1.23 -9.27 18.96
N ALA A 158 0.57 -10.39 19.25
CA ALA A 158 -0.87 -10.43 19.47
C ALA A 158 -1.23 -10.00 20.92
N GLY A 159 -1.02 -8.73 21.27
CA GLY A 159 -1.48 -8.22 22.56
C GLY A 159 -0.90 -6.87 22.96
N GLY A 160 -1.61 -5.78 22.63
CA GLY A 160 -1.14 -4.45 23.04
C GLY A 160 -2.05 -3.26 22.79
N ASN A 161 -3.37 -3.40 22.63
CA ASN A 161 -4.25 -2.24 22.66
C ASN A 161 -4.52 -1.81 24.11
N LYS A 162 -3.73 -0.86 24.63
CA LYS A 162 -4.09 -0.06 25.81
C LYS A 162 -4.00 1.42 25.47
N GLY A 163 -5.18 2.04 25.42
CA GLY A 163 -5.42 3.40 24.98
C GLY A 163 -4.60 4.48 25.69
N LYS A 164 -4.25 5.50 24.91
CA LYS A 164 -3.60 6.72 25.39
C LYS A 164 -4.65 7.82 25.49
N GLY A 165 -4.99 8.17 26.73
CA GLY A 165 -5.90 9.25 27.07
C GLY A 165 -5.40 10.61 26.56
N LYS A 166 -6.36 11.40 26.09
CA LYS A 166 -6.24 12.77 25.58
C LYS A 166 -5.87 13.73 26.71
N GLY A 167 -5.02 14.71 26.41
CA GLY A 167 -4.83 15.90 27.24
C GLY A 167 -3.71 16.79 26.73
N ALA A 168 -4.05 17.77 25.88
CA ALA A 168 -3.26 19.00 25.72
C ALA A 168 -4.11 20.07 25.03
N GLU A 169 -4.69 20.94 25.86
CA GLU A 169 -5.14 22.29 25.53
C GLU A 169 -3.98 23.10 24.91
N GLY A 170 -4.24 23.76 23.78
CA GLY A 170 -3.31 24.69 23.14
C GLY A 170 -4.03 25.96 22.70
N LYS A 171 -4.07 26.94 23.60
CA LYS A 171 -4.62 28.29 23.39
C LYS A 171 -3.91 29.01 22.23
N GLY A 172 -4.71 29.76 21.47
CA GLY A 172 -4.31 30.39 20.22
C GLY A 172 -3.34 31.57 20.33
N LYS A 173 -3.01 32.11 19.15
CA LYS A 173 -2.56 33.49 18.97
C LYS A 173 -2.87 33.96 17.54
N GLU A 174 -3.84 34.85 17.51
CA GLU A 174 -4.14 35.87 16.52
C GLU A 174 -2.90 36.73 16.19
N LYS A 175 -2.76 37.11 14.90
CA LYS A 175 -2.06 38.28 14.30
C LYS A 175 -1.90 37.99 12.79
N GLY A 176 -2.17 38.87 11.84
CA GLY A 176 -2.65 40.25 11.83
C GLY A 176 -2.90 40.65 10.37
N LYS A 177 -3.92 41.46 10.13
CA LYS A 177 -4.20 42.11 8.84
C LYS A 177 -3.16 43.21 8.58
N GLY A 178 -2.65 43.27 7.36
CA GLY A 178 -1.89 44.41 6.83
C GLY A 178 -1.75 44.31 5.33
N LYS A 179 -2.71 44.87 4.58
CA LYS A 179 -2.53 45.18 3.15
C LYS A 179 -2.75 46.68 3.00
N ASP A 180 -1.64 47.42 3.01
CA ASP A 180 -1.61 48.83 2.66
C ASP A 180 -1.30 49.00 1.16
N LYS A 181 -1.97 49.97 0.54
CA LYS A 181 -1.99 50.23 -0.90
C LYS A 181 -0.99 51.34 -1.23
N GLY A 182 0.12 51.00 -1.86
CA GLY A 182 1.03 51.97 -2.46
C GLY A 182 0.81 52.10 -3.97
N LYS A 183 0.06 53.13 -4.39
CA LYS A 183 0.08 53.65 -5.77
C LYS A 183 1.33 54.53 -5.94
N GLY A 184 2.20 54.18 -6.89
CA GLY A 184 3.25 55.07 -7.40
C GLY A 184 3.04 55.31 -8.89
N LYS A 185 2.62 56.53 -9.22
CA LYS A 185 2.69 57.13 -10.56
C LYS A 185 3.92 58.02 -10.55
N ASP A 186 4.83 57.87 -11.50
CA ASP A 186 5.76 58.91 -11.99
C ASP A 186 6.11 58.49 -13.42
N LYS A 187 5.59 59.22 -14.43
CA LYS A 187 6.21 60.37 -15.11
C LYS A 187 7.25 59.95 -16.14
#